data_AF-A0A2M8AIE7-F1
#
_entry.id   AF-A0A2M8AIE7-F1
#
_cell.length_a   1.000
_cell.length_b   1.000
_cell.length_c   1.000
_cell.angle_alpha   90.00
_cell.angle_beta   90.00
_cell.angle_gamma   90.00
#
_symmetry.space_group_name_H-M   'P 1'
#
loop_
_entity.id
_entity.type
_entity.pdbx_description
1 polymer ?
#
loop_
_entity_poly.entity_id
_entity_poly.type
_entity_poly.pdbx_seq_one_letter_code
_entity_poly.pdbx_strand_id
1 'polypeptide(L)'
;MSKKSNDYCNKSVWGFTLTPKFGVTWRSKGGFTLIELLVVISIIGFIITAAMVIFSQVRMSSRDAVRVANIATVRRALAMYLNDSLTGYPASSGECLTGASGVGAELKAAKVIIEAPADPLKPTDVPNPNVANDPDGFCYYYFSDNKDTYQVSYFLESNSKSGSAGAHTVTQ
;
A
#
# COMPACT_ATOMS: atom_id res chain seq x y z
N MET A 1 -24.15 -11.77 92.24
CA MET A 1 -22.73 -12.06 91.92
C MET A 1 -22.38 -11.27 90.65
N SER A 2 -21.89 -10.04 90.72
CA SER A 2 -20.53 -9.59 91.06
C SER A 2 -19.45 -10.01 90.04
N LYS A 3 -19.04 -9.00 89.26
CA LYS A 3 -17.79 -8.76 88.49
C LYS A 3 -16.90 -9.95 88.10
N LYS A 4 -16.47 -9.93 86.84
CA LYS A 4 -15.04 -9.79 86.48
C LYS A 4 -14.88 -9.18 85.08
N SER A 5 -14.43 -7.92 85.07
CA SER A 5 -13.74 -7.30 83.96
C SER A 5 -12.40 -8.01 83.78
N ASN A 6 -12.14 -8.56 82.59
CA ASN A 6 -10.81 -9.02 82.23
C ASN A 6 -10.19 -7.99 81.28
N ASP A 7 -9.26 -7.24 81.87
CA ASP A 7 -8.31 -6.36 81.21
C ASP A 7 -7.51 -7.14 80.15
N TYR A 8 -7.57 -6.68 78.90
CA TYR A 8 -6.52 -6.96 77.94
C TYR A 8 -5.64 -5.73 77.78
N CYS A 9 -4.47 -5.88 78.37
CA CYS A 9 -3.30 -5.04 78.34
C CYS A 9 -2.99 -4.46 76.95
N ASN A 10 -2.72 -3.16 76.96
CA ASN A 10 -1.91 -2.42 76.01
C ASN A 10 -0.75 -3.26 75.47
N LYS A 11 -0.74 -3.47 74.16
CA LYS A 11 0.50 -3.58 73.39
C LYS A 11 0.36 -2.64 72.21
N SER A 12 1.09 -1.52 72.29
CA SER A 12 1.43 -0.65 71.17
C SER A 12 1.80 -1.51 69.96
N VAL A 13 0.86 -1.67 69.03
CA VAL A 13 1.15 -2.24 67.72
C VAL A 13 1.95 -1.16 67.00
N TRP A 14 3.26 -1.35 67.03
CA TRP A 14 4.20 -0.65 66.16
C TRP A 14 3.79 -0.96 64.74
N GLY A 15 3.03 -0.05 64.14
CA GLY A 15 2.64 -0.11 62.75
C GLY A 15 3.91 -0.15 61.90
N PHE A 16 4.23 -1.34 61.39
CA PHE A 16 5.27 -1.51 60.39
C PHE A 16 4.65 -1.28 59.01
N THR A 17 4.18 -0.05 58.78
CA THR A 17 3.94 0.41 57.42
C THR A 17 5.33 0.67 56.83
N LEU A 18 5.90 -0.34 56.19
CA LEU A 18 7.03 -0.15 55.28
C LEU A 18 6.56 0.79 54.17
N THR A 19 6.70 2.10 54.39
CA THR A 19 6.72 3.02 53.27
C THR A 19 8.01 2.72 52.53
N PRO A 20 7.97 2.17 51.30
CA PRO A 20 9.19 2.05 50.55
C PRO A 20 9.67 3.48 50.28
N LYS A 21 10.77 3.87 50.91
CA LYS A 21 11.52 5.06 50.51
C LYS A 21 12.24 4.73 49.20
N PHE A 22 11.48 4.68 48.10
CA PHE A 22 12.06 4.82 46.77
C PHE A 22 12.50 6.27 46.62
N GLY A 23 13.70 6.56 47.13
CA GLY A 23 14.40 7.81 46.88
C GLY A 23 14.80 7.89 45.42
N VAL A 24 13.87 8.23 44.54
CA VAL A 24 14.20 8.65 43.17
C VAL A 24 14.78 10.06 43.28
N THR A 25 16.09 10.15 43.46
CA THR A 25 16.79 11.43 43.31
C THR A 25 16.81 11.74 41.81
N TRP A 26 15.82 12.51 41.35
CA TRP A 26 15.86 13.08 40.00
C TRP A 26 17.07 14.01 39.95
N ARG A 27 18.19 13.52 39.42
CA ARG A 27 19.25 14.41 38.96
C ARG A 27 18.60 15.33 37.95
N SER A 28 18.58 16.63 38.25
CA SER A 28 18.35 17.69 37.27
C SER A 28 19.36 17.50 36.15
N LYS A 29 18.97 16.76 35.11
CA LYS A 29 19.65 16.78 33.82
C LYS A 29 19.13 18.05 33.15
N GLY A 30 20.04 18.94 32.77
CA GLY A 30 19.69 20.24 32.17
C GLY A 30 18.65 20.10 31.05
N GLY A 31 17.65 20.98 31.06
CA GLY A 31 16.66 21.06 29.99
C GLY A 31 17.25 21.73 28.75
N PHE A 32 16.66 21.46 27.59
CA PHE A 32 17.00 22.12 26.33
C PHE A 32 16.77 23.63 26.43
N THR A 33 17.68 24.41 25.87
CA THR A 33 17.50 25.85 25.69
C THR A 33 16.49 26.13 24.58
N LEU A 34 15.82 27.28 24.65
CA LEU A 34 14.87 27.70 23.61
C LEU A 34 15.53 27.81 22.23
N ILE A 35 16.79 28.26 22.19
CA ILE A 35 17.55 28.37 20.94
C ILE A 35 17.94 27.01 20.38
N GLU A 36 18.28 26.03 21.22
CA GLU A 36 18.55 24.66 20.76
C GLU A 36 17.32 24.04 20.12
N LEU A 37 16.14 24.19 20.72
CA LEU A 37 14.91 23.68 20.12
C LEU A 37 14.57 24.41 18.81
N LEU A 38 14.77 25.73 18.75
CA LEU A 38 14.51 26.54 17.58
C LEU A 38 15.39 26.16 16.38
N VAL A 39 16.69 25.91 16.62
CA VAL A 39 17.62 25.49 15.58
C VAL A 39 17.28 24.09 15.07
N VAL A 40 16.82 23.18 15.93
CA VAL A 40 16.46 21.82 15.51
C VAL A 40 15.25 21.82 14.58
N ILE A 41 14.18 22.53 14.95
CA ILE A 41 12.98 22.59 14.09
C ILE A 41 13.25 23.32 12.77
N SER A 42 14.15 24.30 12.76
CA SER A 42 14.52 25.01 11.53
C SER A 42 15.30 24.11 10.57
N ILE A 43 16.23 23.30 11.08
CA ILE A 43 16.97 22.32 10.27
C ILE A 43 16.05 21.23 9.74
N ILE A 44 15.15 20.69 10.58
CA ILE A 44 14.18 19.66 10.15
C ILE A 44 13.26 20.23 9.06
N GLY A 45 12.75 21.45 9.23
CA GLY A 45 11.91 22.11 8.24
C GLY A 45 12.61 22.28 6.88
N PHE A 46 13.89 22.66 6.90
CA PHE A 46 14.69 22.80 5.68
C PHE A 46 14.89 21.46 4.94
N ILE A 47 15.13 20.37 5.66
CA ILE A 47 15.32 19.04 5.04
C ILE A 47 14.00 18.52 4.45
N ILE A 48 12.87 18.76 5.11
CA ILE A 48 11.55 18.29 4.67
C ILE A 48 11.17 18.88 3.30
N THR A 49 11.40 20.18 3.09
CA THR A 49 11.04 20.83 1.82
C THR A 49 11.83 20.26 0.64
N ALA A 50 13.13 20.02 0.82
CA ALA A 50 13.96 19.38 -0.21
C ALA A 50 13.55 17.92 -0.45
N ALA A 51 13.20 17.17 0.60
CA ALA A 51 12.83 15.76 0.50
C ALA A 51 11.50 15.52 -0.25
N MET A 52 10.55 16.46 -0.19
CA MET A 52 9.23 16.32 -0.82
C MET A 52 9.30 16.11 -2.34
N VAL A 53 10.21 16.78 -3.03
CA VAL A 53 10.36 16.68 -4.50
C VAL A 53 10.88 15.29 -4.90
N ILE A 54 11.82 14.73 -4.14
CA ILE A 54 12.35 13.39 -4.41
C ILE A 54 11.28 12.34 -4.11
N PHE A 55 10.49 12.55 -3.06
CA PHE A 55 9.49 11.60 -2.62
C PHE A 55 8.35 11.42 -3.62
N SER A 56 7.92 12.47 -4.30
CA SER A 56 6.93 12.34 -5.38
C SER A 56 7.47 11.48 -6.53
N GLN A 57 8.71 11.70 -6.95
CA GLN A 57 9.38 10.92 -7.99
C GLN A 57 9.54 9.43 -7.61
N VAL A 58 9.93 9.15 -6.37
CA VAL A 58 10.06 7.77 -5.86
C VAL A 58 8.72 7.06 -5.86
N ARG A 59 7.63 7.74 -5.49
CA ARG A 59 6.28 7.18 -5.54
C ARG A 59 5.85 6.82 -6.95
N MET A 60 6.10 7.70 -7.93
CA MET A 60 5.81 7.43 -9.35
C MET A 60 6.58 6.19 -9.84
N SER A 61 7.89 6.14 -9.60
CA SER A 61 8.75 5.00 -9.96
C SER A 61 8.30 3.69 -9.30
N SER A 62 7.86 3.75 -8.04
CA SER A 62 7.32 2.58 -7.33
C SER A 62 6.03 2.06 -7.96
N ARG A 63 5.13 2.95 -8.41
CA ARG A 63 3.90 2.54 -9.13
C ARG A 63 4.23 1.96 -10.49
N ASP A 64 5.15 2.58 -11.22
CA ASP A 64 5.62 2.10 -12.53
C ASP A 64 6.20 0.67 -12.42
N ALA A 65 6.96 0.36 -11.36
CA ALA A 65 7.45 -0.99 -11.10
C ALA A 65 6.31 -2.00 -10.88
N VAL A 66 5.26 -1.62 -10.15
CA VAL A 66 4.06 -2.45 -9.96
C VAL A 66 3.33 -2.66 -11.29
N ARG A 67 3.20 -1.62 -12.12
CA ARG A 67 2.56 -1.73 -13.45
C ARG A 67 3.28 -2.75 -14.33
N VAL A 68 4.60 -2.69 -14.42
CA VAL A 68 5.38 -3.66 -15.21
C VAL A 68 5.22 -5.08 -14.66
N ALA A 69 5.18 -5.26 -13.34
CA ALA A 69 4.93 -6.56 -12.72
C ALA A 69 3.51 -7.09 -13.00
N ASN A 70 2.51 -6.21 -13.00
CA ASN A 70 1.12 -6.54 -13.34
C ASN A 70 1.02 -6.99 -14.80
N ILE A 71 1.64 -6.28 -15.74
CA ILE A 71 1.68 -6.67 -17.15
C ILE A 71 2.38 -8.02 -17.34
N ALA A 72 3.48 -8.27 -16.64
CA ALA A 72 4.13 -9.58 -16.67
C ALA A 72 3.21 -10.72 -16.18
N THR A 73 2.37 -10.44 -15.18
CA THR A 73 1.38 -11.39 -14.66
C THR A 73 0.28 -11.66 -15.69
N VAL A 74 -0.27 -10.61 -16.32
CA VAL A 74 -1.26 -10.73 -17.39
C VAL A 74 -0.73 -11.55 -18.57
N ARG A 75 0.50 -11.28 -19.01
CA ARG A 75 1.12 -12.03 -20.11
C ARG A 75 1.24 -13.52 -19.82
N ARG A 76 1.63 -13.88 -18.60
CA ARG A 76 1.70 -15.28 -18.16
C ARG A 76 0.31 -15.92 -18.14
N ALA A 77 -0.69 -15.21 -17.61
CA ALA A 77 -2.08 -15.68 -17.58
C ALA A 77 -2.63 -15.90 -19.00
N LEU A 78 -2.36 -15.00 -19.94
CA LEU A 78 -2.75 -15.14 -21.35
C LEU A 78 -2.06 -16.34 -22.02
N ALA A 79 -0.77 -16.56 -21.74
CA ALA A 79 -0.06 -17.73 -22.26
C ALA A 79 -0.62 -19.05 -21.68
N MET A 80 -0.98 -19.07 -20.40
CA MET A 80 -1.66 -20.21 -19.79
C MET A 80 -3.04 -20.43 -20.40
N TYR A 81 -3.81 -19.37 -20.61
CA TYR A 81 -5.13 -19.42 -21.25
C TYR A 81 -5.06 -20.03 -22.65
N LEU A 82 -4.06 -19.63 -23.44
CA LEU A 82 -3.86 -20.19 -24.78
C LEU A 82 -3.58 -21.70 -24.74
N ASN A 83 -2.76 -22.15 -23.79
CA ASN A 83 -2.43 -23.57 -23.62
C ASN A 83 -3.66 -24.41 -23.21
N ASP A 84 -4.55 -23.85 -22.38
CA ASP A 84 -5.71 -24.59 -21.85
C ASP A 84 -6.92 -24.58 -22.79
N SER A 85 -7.18 -23.45 -23.47
CA SER A 85 -8.43 -23.24 -24.22
C SER A 85 -8.38 -23.70 -25.68
N LEU A 86 -7.18 -23.95 -26.25
CA LEU A 86 -6.93 -24.38 -27.64
C LEU A 86 -7.64 -23.54 -28.74
N THR A 87 -8.25 -22.41 -28.38
CA THR A 87 -9.11 -21.58 -29.25
C THR A 87 -8.53 -20.19 -29.51
N GLY A 88 -7.29 -19.96 -29.05
CA GLY A 88 -6.59 -18.68 -29.16
C GLY A 88 -6.68 -17.85 -27.87
N TYR A 89 -6.21 -16.61 -27.94
CA TYR A 89 -6.39 -15.61 -26.88
C TYR A 89 -7.86 -15.14 -26.77
N PRO A 90 -8.28 -14.58 -25.63
CA PRO A 90 -9.60 -13.97 -25.47
C PRO A 90 -9.85 -12.89 -26.52
N ALA A 91 -11.00 -12.88 -27.20
CA ALA A 91 -11.30 -11.83 -28.16
C ALA A 91 -11.71 -10.54 -27.44
N SER A 92 -11.18 -9.40 -27.89
CA SER A 92 -11.55 -8.09 -27.36
C SER A 92 -11.29 -6.99 -28.38
N SER A 93 -12.26 -6.08 -28.53
CA SER A 93 -12.15 -4.89 -29.38
C SER A 93 -11.46 -3.70 -28.69
N GLY A 94 -10.77 -3.93 -27.56
CA GLY A 94 -10.07 -2.90 -26.82
C GLY A 94 -10.83 -2.51 -25.57
N GLU A 95 -10.54 -3.19 -24.48
CA GLU A 95 -11.23 -2.99 -23.20
C GLU A 95 -10.23 -2.91 -22.06
N CYS A 96 -10.62 -2.17 -21.01
CA CYS A 96 -9.89 -2.15 -19.77
C CYS A 96 -10.00 -3.53 -19.08
N LEU A 97 -8.88 -4.14 -18.70
CA LEU A 97 -8.86 -5.38 -17.94
C LEU A 97 -9.43 -5.13 -16.54
N THR A 98 -10.57 -5.76 -16.26
CA THR A 98 -11.20 -5.75 -14.93
C THR A 98 -11.56 -7.17 -14.52
N GLY A 99 -11.56 -7.44 -13.23
CA GLY A 99 -11.94 -8.76 -12.71
C GLY A 99 -13.44 -9.07 -12.79
N ALA A 100 -14.26 -8.04 -13.06
CA ALA A 100 -15.71 -8.12 -13.04
C ALA A 100 -16.33 -8.38 -14.43
N SER A 101 -15.67 -7.97 -15.52
CA SER A 101 -16.21 -8.11 -16.88
C SER A 101 -15.12 -8.28 -17.94
N GLY A 102 -15.55 -8.65 -19.16
CA GLY A 102 -14.66 -8.79 -20.32
C GLY A 102 -13.56 -9.81 -20.08
N VAL A 103 -12.38 -9.51 -20.65
CA VAL A 103 -11.25 -10.46 -20.66
C VAL A 103 -10.73 -10.80 -19.25
N GLY A 104 -10.74 -9.87 -18.30
CA GLY A 104 -10.27 -10.17 -16.95
C GLY A 104 -11.19 -11.17 -16.21
N ALA A 105 -12.51 -11.08 -16.44
CA ALA A 105 -13.46 -12.08 -15.94
C ALA A 105 -13.29 -13.44 -16.63
N GLU A 106 -13.01 -13.46 -17.94
CA GLU A 106 -12.74 -14.70 -18.68
C GLU A 106 -11.47 -15.40 -18.18
N LEU A 107 -10.37 -14.67 -17.97
CA LEU A 107 -9.13 -15.21 -17.43
C LEU A 107 -9.32 -15.76 -16.01
N LYS A 108 -10.14 -15.08 -15.20
CA LYS A 108 -10.50 -15.53 -13.84
C LYS A 108 -11.36 -16.79 -13.88
N ALA A 109 -12.34 -16.87 -14.78
CA ALA A 109 -13.18 -18.05 -14.98
C ALA A 109 -12.36 -19.26 -15.44
N ALA A 110 -11.36 -19.03 -16.30
CA ALA A 110 -10.37 -20.03 -16.72
C ALA A 110 -9.36 -20.41 -15.62
N LYS A 111 -9.39 -19.76 -14.45
CA LYS A 111 -8.49 -20.00 -13.31
C LYS A 111 -7.00 -19.83 -13.62
N VAL A 112 -6.68 -19.05 -14.66
CA VAL A 112 -5.29 -18.72 -15.01
C VAL A 112 -4.78 -17.50 -14.23
N ILE A 113 -5.69 -16.75 -13.61
CA ILE A 113 -5.41 -15.65 -12.70
C ILE A 113 -6.43 -15.65 -11.55
N ILE A 114 -6.03 -15.17 -10.37
CA ILE A 114 -6.93 -15.04 -9.21
C ILE A 114 -7.84 -13.82 -9.37
N GLU A 115 -7.26 -12.69 -9.77
CA GLU A 115 -7.94 -11.42 -10.02
C GLU A 115 -7.19 -10.66 -11.10
N ALA A 116 -7.91 -9.93 -11.96
CA ALA A 116 -7.26 -9.05 -12.92
C ALA A 116 -6.53 -7.93 -12.15
N PRO A 117 -5.27 -7.61 -12.49
CA PRO A 117 -4.56 -6.56 -11.78
C PRO A 117 -5.14 -5.20 -12.14
N ALA A 118 -5.27 -4.33 -11.13
CA ALA A 118 -5.68 -2.93 -11.29
C ALA A 118 -4.47 -1.98 -11.22
N ASP A 119 -4.62 -0.77 -11.78
CA ASP A 119 -3.58 0.25 -11.68
C ASP A 119 -3.46 0.77 -10.23
N PRO A 120 -2.23 0.99 -9.71
CA PRO A 120 -2.05 1.51 -8.34
C PRO A 120 -2.72 2.87 -8.06
N LEU A 121 -2.98 3.69 -9.09
CA LEU A 121 -3.72 4.94 -8.94
C LEU A 121 -5.24 4.75 -8.95
N LYS A 122 -5.74 3.67 -9.55
CA LYS A 122 -7.16 3.31 -9.61
C LYS A 122 -7.35 1.84 -9.20
N PRO A 123 -7.24 1.50 -7.91
CA PRO A 123 -7.26 0.12 -7.42
C PRO A 123 -8.67 -0.50 -7.35
N THR A 124 -9.72 0.26 -7.70
CA THR A 124 -11.10 -0.25 -7.70
C THR A 124 -11.43 -0.89 -9.04
N ASP A 125 -11.82 -2.17 -9.03
CA ASP A 125 -12.27 -2.96 -10.19
C ASP A 125 -13.53 -2.44 -10.88
N VAL A 126 -14.16 -1.38 -10.35
CA VAL A 126 -15.30 -0.73 -10.96
C VAL A 126 -14.80 0.34 -11.93
N PRO A 127 -15.01 0.18 -13.25
CA PRO A 127 -14.95 1.30 -14.17
C PRO A 127 -15.85 2.40 -13.62
N ASN A 128 -15.32 3.62 -13.49
CA ASN A 128 -16.14 4.78 -13.18
C ASN A 128 -17.32 4.81 -14.18
N PRO A 129 -18.61 4.77 -13.80
CA PRO A 129 -19.71 4.65 -14.77
C PRO A 129 -19.79 5.79 -15.83
N ASN A 130 -18.89 6.77 -15.77
CA ASN A 130 -18.60 7.75 -16.81
C ASN A 130 -17.48 7.36 -17.81
N VAL A 131 -17.01 6.09 -17.88
CA VAL A 131 -15.91 5.62 -18.78
C VAL A 131 -16.33 5.46 -20.26
N ALA A 132 -17.17 6.34 -20.80
CA ALA A 132 -17.17 6.46 -22.26
C ALA A 132 -15.88 7.16 -22.74
N ASN A 133 -15.29 8.02 -21.88
CA ASN A 133 -13.99 8.67 -22.08
C ASN A 133 -13.44 9.05 -20.69
N ASP A 134 -12.53 8.26 -20.12
CA ASP A 134 -11.75 8.69 -18.94
C ASP A 134 -10.42 9.28 -19.46
N PRO A 135 -10.33 10.62 -19.64
CA PRO A 135 -9.14 11.28 -20.17
C PRO A 135 -7.91 11.13 -19.25
N ASP A 136 -8.09 10.64 -18.02
CA ASP A 136 -7.03 10.35 -17.05
C ASP A 136 -6.62 8.85 -17.05
N GLY A 137 -6.96 8.09 -18.09
CA GLY A 137 -7.05 6.61 -18.16
C GLY A 137 -5.84 5.77 -17.75
N PHE A 138 -5.64 5.57 -16.45
CA PHE A 138 -4.76 4.54 -15.87
C PHE A 138 -5.45 3.17 -15.79
N CYS A 139 -5.57 2.47 -16.93
CA CYS A 139 -5.96 1.05 -16.96
C CYS A 139 -5.05 0.24 -17.91
N TYR A 140 -5.02 -1.08 -17.72
CA TYR A 140 -4.43 -2.02 -18.66
C TYR A 140 -5.43 -2.36 -19.76
N TYR A 141 -5.26 -1.77 -20.94
CA TYR A 141 -6.12 -2.01 -22.08
C TYR A 141 -5.68 -3.26 -22.83
N TYR A 142 -6.60 -4.20 -23.02
CA TYR A 142 -6.38 -5.43 -23.76
C TYR A 142 -7.13 -5.42 -25.08
N PHE A 143 -6.46 -5.83 -26.15
CA PHE A 143 -7.02 -5.98 -27.49
C PHE A 143 -6.55 -7.29 -28.13
N SER A 144 -7.47 -8.02 -28.77
CA SER A 144 -7.17 -9.17 -29.61
C SER A 144 -8.31 -9.37 -30.61
N ASP A 145 -8.00 -9.20 -31.90
CA ASP A 145 -8.96 -9.27 -33.01
C ASP A 145 -9.17 -10.72 -33.45
N ASN A 146 -8.11 -11.36 -33.96
CA ASN A 146 -8.16 -12.71 -34.54
C ASN A 146 -7.82 -13.82 -33.53
N LYS A 147 -7.68 -13.51 -32.24
CA LYS A 147 -7.25 -14.45 -31.18
C LYS A 147 -5.85 -15.07 -31.36
N ASP A 148 -5.16 -14.79 -32.46
CA ASP A 148 -3.79 -15.26 -32.70
C ASP A 148 -2.73 -14.38 -32.02
N THR A 149 -3.01 -13.09 -31.91
CA THR A 149 -2.12 -12.09 -31.30
C THR A 149 -2.88 -11.29 -30.25
N TYR A 150 -2.15 -10.72 -29.30
CA TYR A 150 -2.74 -9.78 -28.34
C TYR A 150 -1.89 -8.55 -28.17
N GLN A 151 -2.53 -7.48 -27.71
CA GLN A 151 -1.87 -6.25 -27.29
C GLN A 151 -2.36 -5.86 -25.90
N VAL A 152 -1.43 -5.53 -25.02
CA VAL A 152 -1.73 -4.92 -23.71
C VAL A 152 -1.07 -3.57 -23.61
N SER A 153 -1.86 -2.52 -23.47
CA SER A 153 -1.40 -1.14 -23.36
C SER A 153 -1.56 -0.62 -21.94
N TYR A 154 -0.56 0.12 -21.46
CA TYR A 154 -0.48 0.67 -20.11
C TYR A 154 0.33 1.97 -20.11
N PHE A 155 0.22 2.76 -19.04
CA PHE A 155 0.90 4.05 -18.95
C PHE A 155 1.95 4.05 -17.84
N LEU A 156 3.14 4.60 -18.12
CA LEU A 156 4.17 4.87 -17.13
C LEU A 156 4.22 6.36 -16.81
N GLU A 157 4.25 6.70 -15.53
CA GLU A 157 4.22 8.09 -15.08
C GLU A 157 5.56 8.80 -15.21
N SER A 158 6.65 8.05 -15.10
CA SER A 158 7.98 8.62 -14.97
C SER A 158 9.04 7.91 -15.80
N ASN A 159 10.04 8.69 -16.24
CA ASN A 159 11.27 8.12 -16.79
C ASN A 159 12.02 7.40 -15.67
N SER A 160 11.97 6.07 -15.69
CA SER A 160 12.50 5.22 -14.64
C SER A 160 13.12 3.96 -15.22
N LYS A 161 13.58 3.04 -14.36
CA LYS A 161 14.07 1.73 -14.81
C LYS A 161 12.97 0.88 -15.46
N SER A 162 11.71 1.20 -15.20
CA SER A 162 10.55 0.52 -15.77
C SER A 162 10.29 0.92 -17.23
N GLY A 163 10.84 2.04 -17.69
CA GLY A 163 10.66 2.58 -19.04
C GLY A 163 10.61 4.10 -19.06
N SER A 164 10.47 4.67 -20.26
CA SER A 164 10.17 6.09 -20.43
C SER A 164 8.74 6.40 -19.98
N ALA A 165 8.47 7.63 -19.54
CA ALA A 165 7.10 8.06 -19.27
C ALA A 165 6.26 8.01 -20.55
N GLY A 166 4.96 7.73 -20.43
CA GLY A 166 4.01 7.65 -21.53
C GLY A 166 3.36 6.28 -21.70
N ALA A 167 2.67 6.12 -22.83
CA ALA A 167 1.99 4.87 -23.18
C ALA A 167 2.99 3.83 -23.68
N HIS A 168 2.84 2.60 -23.18
CA HIS A 168 3.58 1.42 -23.60
C HIS A 168 2.60 0.34 -24.00
N THR A 169 2.94 -0.38 -25.06
CA THR A 169 2.15 -1.51 -25.56
C THR A 169 3.04 -2.73 -25.66
N VAL A 170 2.59 -3.83 -25.05
CA VAL A 170 3.23 -5.14 -25.21
C VAL A 170 2.39 -5.97 -26.17
N THR A 171 3.04 -6.56 -27.16
CA THR A 171 2.41 -7.43 -28.14
C THR A 171 3.00 -8.84 -28.09
N GLN A 172 2.24 -9.81 -28.59
CA GLN A 172 2.72 -11.17 -28.85
C GLN A 172 2.07 -11.73 -30.11
#